data_AF-A0A4X2LIX5-F1
#
_entry.id   AF-A0A4X2LIX5-F1
#
_cell.length_a   1.000
_cell.length_b   1.000
_cell.length_c   1.000
_cell.angle_alpha   90.00
_cell.angle_beta   90.00
_cell.angle_gamma   90.00
#
_symmetry.space_group_name_H-M   'P 1'
#
loop_
_entity.id
_entity.type
_entity.pdbx_description
1 polymer ?
#
loop_
_entity_poly.entity_id
_entity_poly.type
_entity_poly.pdbx_seq_one_letter_code
_entity_poly.pdbx_strand_id
1 'polypeptide(L)'
;MMVYALVGVSYFLITGGTIYDVIVEPPSVGFMTDEHGHQRPVAFLAYRVNGQYIMEGLASSFLFTMGGLGFIILDRPNAPNIPKLSRFLLLFIGFVNVLLSFFMATKLPGYLLG
;
A
#
# COMPACT_ATOMS: atom_id res chain seq x y z
N MET A 1 22.90 3.67 -4.26
CA MET A 1 21.88 2.77 -3.68
C MET A 1 21.45 3.16 -2.28
N MET A 2 22.35 3.57 -1.38
CA MET A 2 21.96 4.01 -0.02
C MET A 2 20.99 5.21 -0.02
N VAL A 3 21.27 6.25 -0.82
CA VAL A 3 20.37 7.40 -0.97
C VAL A 3 19.01 6.99 -1.55
N TYR A 4 19.00 6.04 -2.49
CA TYR A 4 17.76 5.49 -3.06
C TYR A 4 16.91 4.78 -2.00
N ALA A 5 17.54 3.98 -1.14
CA ALA A 5 16.87 3.33 -0.02
C ALA A 5 16.29 4.35 0.97
N LEU A 6 17.04 5.41 1.29
CA LEU A 6 16.55 6.49 2.16
C LEU A 6 15.33 7.21 1.57
N VAL A 7 15.34 7.48 0.25
CA VAL A 7 14.18 8.07 -0.44
C VAL A 7 12.99 7.12 -0.47
N GLY A 8 13.22 5.81 -0.64
CA GLY A 8 12.15 4.81 -0.55
C GLY A 8 11.51 4.75 0.85
N VAL A 9 12.32 4.83 1.90
CA VAL A 9 11.84 4.87 3.29
C VAL A 9 11.10 6.17 3.58
N SER A 10 11.60 7.33 3.11
CA SER A 10 10.88 8.59 3.30
C SER A 10 9.55 8.62 2.55
N TYR A 11 9.49 8.04 1.35
CA TYR A 11 8.25 7.88 0.59
C TYR A 11 7.22 7.05 1.37
N PHE A 12 7.62 5.92 1.95
CA PHE A 12 6.75 5.10 2.81
C PHE A 12 6.15 5.87 3.98
N LEU A 13 6.98 6.64 4.70
CA LEU A 13 6.56 7.36 5.91
C LEU A 13 5.64 8.54 5.58
N ILE A 14 5.99 9.32 4.55
CA ILE A 14 5.21 10.50 4.17
C ILE A 14 3.84 10.08 3.61
N THR A 15 3.82 9.08 2.71
CA THR A 15 2.56 8.58 2.15
C THR A 15 1.71 7.81 3.17
N GLY A 16 2.35 7.19 4.16
CA GLY A 16 1.67 6.52 5.27
C GLY A 16 0.87 7.45 6.17
N GLY A 17 1.06 8.77 6.03
CA GLY A 17 0.30 9.75 6.80
C GLY A 17 0.93 10.09 8.14
N THR A 18 2.21 9.81 8.39
CA THR A 18 2.87 10.08 9.68
C THR A 18 2.73 11.55 10.12
N ILE A 19 2.71 12.50 9.18
CA ILE A 19 2.47 13.93 9.50
C ILE A 19 1.03 14.14 9.99
N TYR A 20 0.06 13.50 9.34
CA TYR A 20 -1.35 13.57 9.74
C TYR A 20 -1.55 12.90 11.11
N ASP A 21 -0.89 11.77 11.34
CA ASP A 21 -0.95 11.04 12.60
C ASP A 21 -0.43 11.88 13.78
N VAL A 22 0.64 12.65 13.58
CA VAL A 22 1.22 13.52 14.62
C VAL A 22 0.35 14.75 14.89
N ILE A 23 -0.32 15.31 13.88
CA ILE A 23 -1.12 16.54 14.05
C ILE A 23 -2.52 16.24 14.60
N VAL A 24 -3.15 15.18 14.08
CA VAL A 24 -4.58 14.90 14.30
C VAL A 24 -4.80 13.76 15.28
N GLU A 25 -3.77 12.96 15.57
CA GLU A 25 -3.82 11.79 16.46
C GLU A 25 -5.09 10.93 16.24
N PRO A 26 -5.38 10.50 15.00
CA PRO A 26 -6.56 9.70 14.72
C PRO A 26 -6.46 8.32 15.38
N PRO A 27 -7.60 7.67 15.68
CA PRO A 27 -7.58 6.32 16.22
C PRO A 27 -6.97 5.34 15.20
N SER A 28 -6.35 4.27 15.70
CA SER A 28 -5.63 3.31 14.85
C SER A 28 -6.56 2.49 13.95
N VAL A 29 -7.73 2.12 14.46
CA VAL A 29 -8.77 1.31 13.80
C VAL A 29 -10.14 1.85 14.20
N GLY A 30 -11.08 1.89 13.27
CA GLY A 30 -12.49 2.22 13.56
C GLY A 30 -13.27 1.01 14.06
N PHE A 31 -14.42 1.25 14.68
CA PHE A 31 -15.38 0.19 15.02
C PHE A 31 -16.73 0.54 14.39
N MET A 32 -17.33 -0.39 13.65
CA MET A 32 -18.73 -0.29 13.26
C MET A 32 -19.54 -1.36 13.99
N THR A 33 -20.67 -0.95 14.55
CA THR A 33 -21.66 -1.88 15.09
C THR A 33 -22.35 -2.58 13.93
N ASP A 34 -22.24 -3.91 13.94
CA ASP A 34 -23.00 -4.80 13.07
C ASP A 34 -24.50 -4.77 13.45
N GLU A 35 -25.38 -5.29 12.61
CA GLU A 35 -26.84 -5.32 12.86
C GLU A 35 -27.21 -6.05 14.16
N HIS A 36 -26.32 -6.92 14.66
CA HIS A 36 -26.45 -7.67 15.90
C HIS A 36 -25.83 -6.97 17.13
N GLY A 37 -25.37 -5.72 16.99
CA GLY A 37 -24.76 -4.94 18.09
C GLY A 37 -23.31 -5.28 18.40
N HIS A 38 -22.69 -6.20 17.66
CA HIS A 38 -21.27 -6.53 17.81
C HIS A 38 -20.40 -5.46 17.15
N GLN A 39 -19.35 -5.02 17.84
CA GLN A 39 -18.37 -4.10 17.28
C GLN A 39 -17.41 -4.87 16.38
N ARG A 40 -17.42 -4.57 15.08
CA ARG A 40 -16.45 -5.10 14.13
C ARG A 40 -15.37 -4.04 13.85
N PRO A 41 -14.07 -4.41 13.91
CA PRO A 41 -13.01 -3.49 13.55
C PRO A 41 -13.08 -3.18 12.06
N VAL A 42 -13.02 -1.90 11.71
CA VAL A 42 -13.02 -1.42 10.34
C VAL A 42 -11.72 -0.69 10.09
N ALA A 43 -10.95 -1.19 9.12
CA ALA A 43 -9.63 -0.66 8.78
C ALA A 43 -9.69 0.63 7.94
N PHE A 44 -10.82 0.93 7.28
CA PHE A 44 -10.98 2.07 6.38
C PHE A 44 -12.07 3.02 6.85
N LEU A 45 -11.80 4.32 6.82
CA LEU A 45 -12.80 5.33 7.11
C LEU A 45 -13.68 5.56 5.86
N ALA A 46 -14.79 4.83 5.76
CA ALA A 46 -15.74 5.02 4.66
C ALA A 46 -16.43 6.40 4.76
N TYR A 47 -16.77 6.99 3.59
CA TYR A 47 -17.54 8.24 3.46
C TYR A 47 -16.86 9.54 3.94
N ARG A 48 -15.60 9.52 4.39
CA ARG A 48 -14.78 10.72 4.63
C ARG A 48 -13.43 10.62 3.94
N VAL A 49 -13.28 11.37 2.84
CA VAL A 49 -12.06 11.34 2.00
C VAL A 49 -10.85 11.94 2.72
N ASN A 50 -11.06 13.03 3.48
CA ASN A 50 -9.99 13.78 4.15
C ASN A 50 -9.59 13.18 5.50
N GLY A 51 -10.29 12.15 5.98
CA GLY A 51 -9.98 11.47 7.23
C GLY A 51 -9.34 10.12 6.96
N GLN A 52 -8.37 9.73 7.76
CA GLN A 52 -7.64 8.47 7.58
C GLN A 52 -7.33 7.86 8.94
N TYR A 53 -7.47 6.54 9.05
CA TYR A 53 -6.96 5.79 10.20
C TYR A 53 -5.48 5.45 9.99
N ILE A 54 -4.74 5.26 11.09
CA ILE A 54 -3.30 4.94 11.01
C ILE A 54 -3.08 3.64 10.21
N MET A 55 -3.89 2.61 10.47
CA MET A 55 -3.79 1.32 9.77
C MET A 55 -4.09 1.44 8.28
N GLU A 56 -5.01 2.33 7.90
CA GLU A 56 -5.33 2.60 6.51
C GLU A 56 -4.13 3.22 5.78
N GLY A 57 -3.51 4.23 6.39
CA GLY A 57 -2.36 4.93 5.84
C GLY A 57 -1.17 4.02 5.64
N LEU A 58 -0.80 3.27 6.68
CA LEU A 58 0.30 2.32 6.63
C LEU A 58 0.07 1.19 5.62
N ALA A 59 -1.16 0.69 5.50
CA ALA A 59 -1.48 -0.32 4.49
C ALA A 59 -1.34 0.25 3.06
N SER A 60 -1.78 1.49 2.84
CA SER A 60 -1.68 2.15 1.53
C SER A 60 -0.23 2.40 1.11
N SER A 61 0.60 2.93 2.01
CA SER A 61 2.00 3.21 1.72
C SER A 61 2.83 1.93 1.52
N PHE A 62 2.50 0.87 2.25
CA PHE A 62 3.08 -0.45 2.04
C PHE A 62 2.78 -0.98 0.63
N LEU A 63 1.55 -0.88 0.17
CA LEU A 63 1.17 -1.34 -1.18
C LEU A 63 1.82 -0.50 -2.28
N PHE A 64 1.93 0.83 -2.11
CA PHE A 64 2.62 1.69 -3.08
C PHE A 64 4.12 1.39 -3.17
N THR A 65 4.79 1.23 -2.03
CA THR A 65 6.22 0.88 -1.99
C THR A 65 6.48 -0.50 -2.58
N MET A 66 5.63 -1.47 -2.27
CA MET A 66 5.70 -2.79 -2.89
C MET A 66 5.52 -2.73 -4.41
N GLY A 67 4.52 -2.01 -4.92
CA GLY A 67 4.33 -1.80 -6.36
C GLY A 67 5.55 -1.16 -7.03
N GLY A 68 6.11 -0.11 -6.43
CA GLY A 68 7.33 0.55 -6.91
C GLY A 68 8.54 -0.39 -6.94
N LEU A 69 8.76 -1.16 -5.86
CA LEU A 69 9.81 -2.19 -5.82
C LEU A 69 9.57 -3.28 -6.88
N GLY A 70 8.31 -3.64 -7.17
CA GLY A 70 7.93 -4.56 -8.23
C GLY A 70 8.49 -4.16 -9.59
N PHE A 71 8.41 -2.89 -9.96
CA PHE A 71 8.99 -2.39 -11.22
C PHE A 71 10.52 -2.48 -11.26
N ILE A 72 11.21 -2.20 -10.15
CA ILE A 72 12.67 -2.35 -10.07
C ILE A 72 13.08 -3.81 -10.22
N ILE A 73 12.30 -4.72 -9.61
CA ILE A 73 12.53 -6.16 -9.72
C ILE A 73 12.33 -6.64 -11.17
N LEU A 74 11.39 -6.04 -11.92
CA LEU A 74 11.16 -6.34 -13.33
C LEU A 74 12.28 -5.86 -14.27
N ASP A 75 13.02 -4.82 -13.89
CA ASP A 75 14.14 -4.30 -14.69
C ASP A 75 15.39 -5.22 -14.60
N ARG A 76 15.62 -5.82 -13.42
CA ARG A 76 16.81 -6.65 -13.15
C ARG A 76 16.98 -7.90 -14.04
N PRO A 77 15.92 -8.64 -14.43
CA PRO A 77 15.95 -9.75 -15.39
C PRO A 77 16.48 -9.41 -16.78
N ASN A 78 16.63 -8.14 -17.13
CA ASN A 78 17.18 -7.74 -18.43
C ASN A 78 18.72 -7.78 -18.48
N ALA A 79 19.38 -7.96 -17.33
CA ALA A 79 20.83 -8.05 -17.27
C ALA A 79 21.37 -9.35 -17.93
N PRO A 80 22.51 -9.29 -18.65
CA PRO A 80 23.14 -10.48 -19.20
C PRO A 80 23.65 -11.40 -18.09
N ASN A 81 23.65 -12.72 -18.33
CA ASN A 81 24.15 -13.79 -17.44
C ASN A 81 23.25 -14.26 -16.27
N ILE A 82 21.92 -14.10 -16.36
CA ILE A 82 20.99 -14.67 -15.37
C ILE A 82 20.51 -16.07 -15.80
N PRO A 83 20.56 -17.10 -14.93
CA PRO A 83 19.99 -18.42 -15.20
C PRO A 83 18.50 -18.34 -15.58
N LYS A 84 18.04 -19.19 -16.51
CA LYS A 84 16.66 -19.15 -17.05
C LYS A 84 15.58 -19.22 -15.96
N LEU A 85 15.79 -20.05 -14.94
CA LEU A 85 14.85 -20.26 -13.85
C LEU A 85 14.75 -19.03 -12.92
N SER A 86 15.88 -18.43 -12.53
CA SER A 86 15.86 -17.22 -11.69
C SER A 86 15.29 -16.02 -12.44
N ARG A 87 15.54 -15.92 -13.76
CA ARG A 87 14.92 -14.92 -14.62
C ARG A 87 13.39 -15.03 -14.62
N PHE A 88 12.87 -16.24 -14.77
CA PHE A 88 11.42 -16.49 -14.76
C PHE A 88 10.79 -16.16 -13.40
N LEU A 89 11.42 -16.59 -12.30
CA LEU A 89 10.95 -16.31 -10.95
C LEU A 89 10.92 -14.80 -10.65
N LEU A 90 11.98 -14.06 -11.01
CA LEU A 90 12.04 -12.61 -10.81
C LEU A 90 10.94 -11.89 -11.60
N LEU A 91 10.70 -12.29 -12.85
CA LEU A 91 9.60 -11.73 -13.65
C LEU A 91 8.24 -12.03 -13.02
N PHE A 92 8.02 -13.27 -12.55
CA PHE A 92 6.77 -13.65 -11.89
C PHE A 92 6.54 -12.87 -10.60
N ILE A 93 7.54 -12.78 -9.73
CA ILE A 93 7.45 -12.05 -8.46
C ILE A 93 7.23 -10.55 -8.70
N GLY A 94 8.00 -9.94 -9.63
CA GLY A 94 7.84 -8.54 -9.97
C GLY A 94 6.45 -8.24 -10.53
N PHE A 95 5.93 -9.10 -11.40
CA PHE A 95 4.59 -8.97 -11.97
C PHE A 95 3.49 -9.09 -10.90
N VAL A 96 3.56 -10.11 -10.04
CA VAL A 96 2.61 -10.30 -8.92
C VAL A 96 2.62 -9.09 -7.99
N ASN A 97 3.80 -8.56 -7.68
CA ASN A 97 3.94 -7.42 -6.77
C ASN A 97 3.30 -6.13 -7.34
N VAL A 98 3.49 -5.88 -8.64
CA VAL A 98 2.80 -4.78 -9.34
C VAL A 98 1.28 -5.01 -9.33
N LEU A 99 0.83 -6.22 -9.65
CA LEU A 99 -0.60 -6.56 -9.64
C LEU A 99 -1.25 -6.35 -8.27
N LEU A 100 -0.57 -6.79 -7.20
CA LEU A 100 -1.05 -6.64 -5.82
C LEU A 100 -1.21 -5.16 -5.43
N SER A 101 -0.33 -4.28 -5.92
CA SER A 101 -0.43 -2.84 -5.65
C SER A 101 -1.66 -2.19 -6.27
N PHE A 102 -2.21 -2.74 -7.36
CA PHE A 102 -3.45 -2.27 -7.99
C PHE A 102 -4.71 -2.75 -7.27
N PHE A 103 -4.64 -3.83 -6.48
CA PHE A 103 -5.77 -4.35 -5.69
C PHE A 103 -6.07 -3.53 -4.43
N MET A 104 -5.59 -2.27 -4.36
CA MET A 104 -5.95 -1.33 -3.30
C MET A 104 -7.46 -1.12 -3.29
N ALA A 105 -8.10 -1.36 -2.13
CA ALA A 105 -9.49 -1.01 -1.91
C ALA A 105 -9.64 0.52 -1.96
N THR A 106 -10.30 1.03 -2.98
CA THR A 106 -10.60 2.46 -3.08
C THR A 106 -11.54 2.85 -1.94
N LYS A 107 -11.19 3.92 -1.24
CA LYS A 107 -11.84 4.42 -0.02
C LYS A 107 -13.34 4.74 -0.17
N LEU A 108 -13.82 4.84 -1.41
CA LEU A 108 -15.24 5.00 -1.74
C LEU A 108 -15.71 3.90 -2.70
N PRO A 109 -16.27 2.80 -2.18
CA PRO A 109 -17.09 1.91 -3.01
C PRO A 109 -18.32 2.71 -3.49
N GLY A 110 -18.31 3.12 -4.77
CA GLY A 110 -19.42 3.83 -5.41
C GLY A 110 -19.10 5.20 -6.03
N TYR A 111 -17.91 5.79 -5.80
CA TYR A 111 -17.59 7.11 -6.39
C TYR A 111 -17.19 7.04 -7.88
N LEU A 112 -16.82 5.86 -8.38
CA LEU A 112 -16.42 5.63 -9.78
C LEU A 112 -17.58 5.19 -10.69
N LEU A 113 -18.80 5.08 -10.16
CA LEU A 113 -20.02 4.69 -10.89
C LEU A 113 -20.82 5.90 -11.42
N GLY A 114 -20.25 7.11 -11.40
CA GLY A 114 -20.81 8.33 -11.95
C GLY A 114 -20.18 8.72 -13.29
#